data_AF-A0A957RVI3-F1
#
_entry.id   AF-A0A957RVI3-F1
#
_cell.length_a   1.000
_cell.length_b   1.000
_cell.length_c   1.000
_cell.angle_alpha   90.00
_cell.angle_beta   90.00
_cell.angle_gamma   90.00
#
_symmetry.space_group_name_H-M   'P 1'
#
loop_
_entity.id
_entity.type
_entity.pdbx_description
1 polymer ?
#
loop_
_entity_poly.entity_id
_entity_poly.type
_entity_poly.pdbx_seq_one_letter_code
_entity_poly.pdbx_strand_id
1 'polypeptide(L)'
;HGYACHAARDGEGLFASRSSWLPGLAWDPPERDAANVAMLRRYLRTYGPATLQDFKYWRGVKSADAQRWWAAVEPELATVAVDGSEQSILRADIDELLAPSDALADSVRMLYRFDPFLLAHKDKRWLVPAAHHKQVFRIAGHIEGVILDRGRAIATWRYVRKGRGLTIVVEPFGRIPQRVRRKEERTAPRIAAYFDVPLQEIVEQPFSLDTGPRA
;
A
#
# COMPACT_ATOMS: atom_id res chain seq x y z
N HIS A 1 9.69 -8.99 -20.41
CA HIS A 1 10.70 -8.46 -21.35
C HIS A 1 10.59 -6.96 -21.62
N GLY A 2 9.50 -6.26 -21.24
CA GLY A 2 9.46 -4.79 -21.31
C GLY A 2 9.29 -4.20 -22.72
N TYR A 3 8.79 -4.99 -23.68
CA TYR A 3 8.66 -4.55 -25.08
C TYR A 3 7.42 -3.73 -25.38
N ALA A 4 6.36 -3.83 -24.57
CA ALA A 4 5.12 -3.11 -24.79
C ALA A 4 4.70 -2.37 -23.50
N CYS A 5 4.01 -1.26 -23.68
CA CYS A 5 3.47 -0.45 -22.60
C CYS A 5 2.07 0.07 -22.96
N HIS A 6 1.29 0.41 -21.94
CA HIS A 6 0.03 1.13 -22.12
C HIS A 6 0.35 2.56 -22.57
N ALA A 7 -0.15 2.95 -23.74
CA ALA A 7 0.17 4.23 -24.37
C ALA A 7 -0.96 5.25 -24.20
N ALA A 8 -2.20 4.81 -24.39
CA ALA A 8 -3.37 5.68 -24.32
C ALA A 8 -4.65 4.85 -24.08
N ARG A 9 -5.80 5.52 -23.99
CA ARG A 9 -7.11 4.88 -23.97
C ARG A 9 -8.05 5.60 -24.93
N ASP A 10 -8.73 4.85 -25.79
CA ASP A 10 -9.79 5.34 -26.68
C ASP A 10 -10.88 4.27 -26.78
N GLY A 11 -11.87 4.34 -25.88
CA GLY A 11 -12.81 3.26 -25.59
C GLY A 11 -12.14 2.08 -24.85
N GLU A 12 -11.06 1.54 -25.43
CA GLU A 12 -10.23 0.46 -24.95
C GLU A 12 -8.78 0.90 -24.69
N GLY A 13 -7.99 0.04 -24.02
CA GLY A 13 -6.58 0.32 -23.74
C GLY A 13 -5.73 0.15 -25.00
N LEU A 14 -5.04 1.21 -25.40
CA LEU A 14 -4.12 1.19 -26.53
C LEU A 14 -2.70 0.88 -26.05
N PHE A 15 -2.03 -0.03 -26.75
CA PHE A 15 -0.68 -0.46 -26.45
C PHE A 15 0.27 -0.08 -27.57
N ALA A 16 1.49 0.30 -27.20
CA ALA A 16 2.55 0.57 -28.15
C ALA A 16 3.80 -0.22 -27.77
N SER A 17 4.64 -0.48 -28.78
CA SER A 17 6.02 -0.86 -28.52
C SER A 17 6.68 0.23 -27.67
N ARG A 18 7.42 -0.18 -26.63
CA ARG A 18 8.19 0.73 -25.78
C ARG A 18 9.12 1.62 -26.61
N SER A 19 9.78 1.05 -27.63
CA SER A 19 10.70 1.81 -28.49
C SER A 19 10.00 2.84 -29.37
N SER A 20 8.75 2.59 -29.76
CA SER A 20 7.95 3.54 -30.53
C SER A 20 7.37 4.63 -29.64
N TRP A 21 6.91 4.27 -28.45
CA TRP A 21 6.30 5.21 -27.51
C TRP A 21 7.34 6.12 -26.83
N LEU A 22 8.50 5.55 -26.49
CA LEU A 22 9.58 6.23 -25.77
C LEU A 22 10.92 5.98 -26.49
N PRO A 23 11.11 6.53 -27.71
CA PRO A 23 12.30 6.27 -28.52
C PRO A 23 13.59 6.80 -27.87
N GLY A 24 13.49 7.88 -27.09
CA GLY A 24 14.62 8.45 -26.34
C GLY A 24 14.91 7.76 -25.00
N LEU A 25 14.06 6.83 -24.55
CA LEU A 25 14.30 6.11 -23.30
C LEU A 25 15.29 4.97 -23.55
N ALA A 26 16.51 5.14 -23.05
CA ALA A 26 17.52 4.10 -23.02
C ALA A 26 16.96 2.83 -22.37
N TRP A 27 17.24 1.69 -22.98
CA TRP A 27 16.73 0.39 -22.52
C TRP A 27 17.83 -0.64 -22.55
N ASP A 28 18.56 -0.68 -21.45
CA ASP A 28 19.58 -1.67 -21.14
C ASP A 28 19.15 -2.40 -19.86
N PRO A 29 18.21 -3.36 -19.95
CA PRO A 29 17.70 -4.02 -18.77
C PRO A 29 18.83 -4.85 -18.14
N PRO A 30 19.09 -4.70 -16.82
CA PRO A 30 20.11 -5.49 -16.17
C PRO A 30 19.78 -6.99 -16.21
N GLU A 31 20.79 -7.81 -15.96
CA GLU A 31 20.61 -9.25 -15.73
C GLU A 31 19.54 -9.47 -14.65
N ARG A 32 18.68 -10.49 -14.85
CA ARG A 32 17.47 -10.74 -14.07
C ARG A 32 17.74 -10.79 -12.57
N ASP A 33 18.76 -11.52 -12.14
CA ASP A 33 19.07 -11.69 -10.73
C ASP A 33 19.64 -10.40 -10.14
N ALA A 34 20.56 -9.73 -10.85
CA ALA A 34 21.05 -8.40 -10.44
C ALA A 34 19.89 -7.39 -10.25
N ALA A 35 18.92 -7.38 -11.18
CA ALA A 35 17.73 -6.54 -11.10
C ALA A 35 16.89 -6.82 -9.85
N ASN A 36 16.71 -8.11 -9.50
CA ASN A 36 15.87 -8.51 -8.38
C ASN A 36 16.57 -8.35 -7.03
N VAL A 37 17.89 -8.49 -6.96
CA VAL A 37 18.67 -8.13 -5.77
C VAL A 37 18.54 -6.63 -5.50
N ALA A 38 18.67 -5.79 -6.55
CA ALA A 38 18.42 -4.35 -6.42
C ALA A 38 16.96 -4.04 -5.99
N MET A 39 15.99 -4.79 -6.51
CA MET A 39 14.59 -4.66 -6.10
C MET A 39 14.37 -5.07 -4.64
N LEU A 40 15.01 -6.15 -4.17
CA LEU A 40 14.95 -6.59 -2.77
C LEU A 40 15.47 -5.51 -1.83
N ARG A 41 16.61 -4.88 -2.14
CA ARG A 41 17.13 -3.75 -1.34
C ARG A 41 16.11 -2.61 -1.26
N ARG A 42 15.51 -2.22 -2.39
CA ARG A 42 14.47 -1.18 -2.43
C ARG A 42 13.22 -1.56 -1.63
N TYR A 43 12.80 -2.82 -1.73
CA TYR A 43 11.71 -3.36 -0.93
C TYR A 43 12.00 -3.24 0.56
N LEU A 44 13.18 -3.68 1.02
CA LEU A 44 13.56 -3.60 2.43
C LEU A 44 13.73 -2.16 2.92
N ARG A 45 14.28 -1.26 2.10
CA ARG A 45 14.37 0.18 2.45
C ARG A 45 12.99 0.83 2.59
N THR A 46 11.99 0.36 1.86
CA THR A 46 10.65 0.98 1.82
C THR A 46 9.68 0.36 2.81
N TYR A 47 9.73 -0.96 2.95
CA TYR A 47 8.75 -1.76 3.69
C TYR A 47 9.39 -2.63 4.78
N GLY A 48 10.71 -2.55 4.97
CA GLY A 48 11.37 -3.23 6.08
C GLY A 48 10.95 -2.64 7.44
N PRO A 49 11.11 -3.40 8.54
CA PRO A 49 11.56 -4.79 8.59
C PRO A 49 10.57 -5.76 7.90
N ALA A 50 11.10 -6.83 7.32
CA ALA A 50 10.30 -7.82 6.63
C ALA A 50 10.98 -9.20 6.60
N THR A 51 10.21 -10.24 6.30
CA THR A 51 10.74 -11.60 6.11
C THR A 51 10.97 -11.94 4.64
N LEU A 52 11.75 -12.99 4.39
CA LEU A 52 11.87 -13.60 3.05
C LEU A 52 10.49 -13.96 2.47
N GLN A 53 9.58 -14.43 3.33
CA GLN A 53 8.26 -14.85 2.93
C GLN A 53 7.34 -13.67 2.56
N ASP A 54 7.56 -12.50 3.14
CA ASP A 54 6.90 -11.25 2.72
C ASP A 54 7.40 -10.80 1.35
N PHE A 55 8.72 -10.73 1.15
CA PHE A 55 9.28 -10.36 -0.15
C PHE A 55 8.85 -11.31 -1.26
N LYS A 56 8.90 -12.63 -1.02
CA LYS A 56 8.40 -13.63 -1.97
C LYS A 56 6.93 -13.42 -2.34
N TYR A 57 6.09 -13.08 -1.36
CA TYR A 57 4.68 -12.80 -1.57
C TYR A 57 4.50 -11.52 -2.40
N TRP A 58 5.13 -10.42 -2.00
CA TRP A 58 5.05 -9.12 -2.66
C TRP A 58 5.55 -9.18 -4.11
N ARG A 59 6.70 -9.84 -4.31
CA ARG A 59 7.34 -9.95 -5.62
C ARG A 59 6.67 -10.98 -6.53
N GLY A 60 5.85 -11.89 -6.00
CA GLY A 60 5.12 -12.90 -6.75
C GLY A 60 6.03 -13.92 -7.46
N VAL A 61 7.05 -14.44 -6.76
CA VAL A 61 8.08 -15.33 -7.35
C VAL A 61 8.16 -16.69 -6.69
N LYS A 62 8.84 -17.63 -7.36
CA LYS A 62 9.13 -18.97 -6.82
C LYS A 62 10.09 -18.88 -5.63
N SER A 63 9.97 -19.85 -4.72
CA SER A 63 10.76 -19.88 -3.48
C SER A 63 12.27 -19.89 -3.73
N ALA A 64 12.74 -20.67 -4.71
CA ALA A 64 14.16 -20.77 -5.04
C ALA A 64 14.76 -19.45 -5.53
N ASP A 65 13.99 -18.65 -6.30
CA ASP A 65 14.44 -17.33 -6.74
C ASP A 65 14.54 -16.36 -5.57
N ALA A 66 13.51 -16.29 -4.72
CA ALA A 66 13.52 -15.43 -3.54
C ALA A 66 14.68 -15.77 -2.59
N GLN A 67 14.94 -17.06 -2.35
CA GLN A 67 16.07 -17.51 -1.52
C GLN A 67 17.42 -17.09 -2.08
N ARG A 68 17.64 -17.28 -3.39
CA ARG A 68 18.88 -16.90 -4.05
C ARG A 68 19.15 -15.40 -3.94
N TRP A 69 18.14 -14.57 -4.19
CA TRP A 69 18.29 -13.11 -4.10
C TRP A 69 18.45 -12.64 -2.65
N TRP A 70 17.78 -13.30 -1.70
CA TRP A 70 17.91 -12.99 -0.28
C TRP A 70 19.32 -13.28 0.24
N ALA A 71 19.87 -14.46 -0.07
CA ALA A 71 21.24 -14.83 0.29
C ALA A 71 22.27 -13.82 -0.25
N ALA A 72 22.03 -13.25 -1.44
CA ALA A 72 22.90 -12.23 -2.02
C ALA A 72 22.89 -10.89 -1.27
N VAL A 73 21.82 -10.58 -0.51
CA VAL A 73 21.71 -9.35 0.30
C VAL A 73 22.01 -9.61 1.78
N GLU A 74 22.02 -10.87 2.23
CA GLU A 74 22.20 -11.26 3.64
C GLU A 74 23.36 -10.55 4.38
N PRO A 75 24.56 -10.34 3.78
CA PRO A 75 25.63 -9.59 4.44
C PRO A 75 25.27 -8.14 4.81
N GLU A 76 24.34 -7.54 4.06
CA GLU A 76 23.83 -6.17 4.25
C GLU A 76 22.68 -6.12 5.26
N LEU A 77 22.16 -7.26 5.73
CA LEU A 77 20.99 -7.33 6.58
C LEU A 77 21.33 -7.35 8.07
N ALA A 78 20.46 -6.76 8.87
CA ALA A 78 20.41 -6.97 10.29
C ALA A 78 19.05 -7.55 10.70
N THR A 79 19.08 -8.30 11.81
CA THR A 79 17.88 -8.87 12.40
C THR A 79 17.35 -7.96 13.49
N VAL A 80 16.04 -7.73 13.47
CA VAL A 80 15.31 -7.02 14.52
C VAL A 80 14.13 -7.87 14.97
N ALA A 81 13.80 -7.79 16.26
CA ALA A 81 12.62 -8.44 16.80
C ALA A 81 11.44 -7.46 16.79
N VAL A 82 10.37 -7.81 16.08
CA VAL A 82 9.11 -7.05 16.03
C VAL A 82 8.02 -7.92 16.60
N ASP A 83 7.43 -7.50 17.72
CA ASP A 83 6.42 -8.27 18.47
C ASP A 83 6.84 -9.73 18.71
N GLY A 84 8.12 -9.95 19.04
CA GLY A 84 8.71 -11.27 19.30
C GLY A 84 9.02 -12.10 18.06
N SER A 85 8.81 -11.58 16.85
CA SER A 85 9.16 -12.24 15.59
C SER A 85 10.42 -11.63 14.99
N GLU A 86 11.38 -12.47 14.58
CA GLU A 86 12.57 -12.02 13.87
C GLU A 86 12.23 -11.57 12.45
N GLN A 87 12.70 -10.37 12.10
CA GLN A 87 12.56 -9.79 10.78
C GLN A 87 13.89 -9.19 10.34
N SER A 88 14.06 -9.00 9.03
CA SER A 88 15.27 -8.42 8.47
C SER A 88 15.04 -6.99 7.99
N ILE A 89 16.04 -6.15 8.21
CA ILE A 89 16.14 -4.78 7.70
C ILE A 89 17.53 -4.58 7.10
N LEU A 90 17.71 -3.59 6.22
CA LEU A 90 19.06 -3.20 5.82
C LEU A 90 19.81 -2.65 7.03
N ARG A 91 21.07 -3.07 7.21
CA ARG A 91 21.92 -2.62 8.33
C ARG A 91 22.05 -1.10 8.38
N ALA A 92 22.10 -0.45 7.21
CA ALA A 92 22.16 1.00 7.08
C ALA A 92 20.92 1.73 7.63
N ASP A 93 19.79 1.02 7.81
CA ASP A 93 18.52 1.61 8.22
C ASP A 93 18.21 1.34 9.71
N ILE A 94 19.06 0.60 10.43
CA ILE A 94 18.84 0.27 11.86
C ILE A 94 18.76 1.53 12.71
N ASP A 95 19.71 2.45 12.55
CA ASP A 95 19.79 3.63 13.39
C ASP A 95 18.56 4.53 13.19
N GLU A 96 18.07 4.65 11.95
CA GLU A 96 16.83 5.35 11.63
C GLU A 96 15.60 4.67 12.27
N LEU A 97 15.55 3.33 12.24
CA LEU A 97 14.46 2.57 12.86
C LEU A 97 14.42 2.71 14.39
N LEU A 98 15.59 2.69 15.04
CA LEU A 98 15.71 2.72 16.51
C LEU A 98 15.70 4.14 17.08
N ALA A 99 15.85 5.16 16.24
CA ALA A 99 15.77 6.54 16.68
C ALA A 99 14.42 6.83 17.34
N PRO A 100 14.39 7.47 18.53
CA PRO A 100 13.15 7.91 19.14
C PRO A 100 12.36 8.79 18.17
N SER A 101 11.09 8.47 17.97
CA SER A 101 10.23 9.19 17.03
C SER A 101 8.83 9.37 17.60
N ASP A 102 8.45 10.63 17.83
CA ASP A 102 7.07 11.01 18.17
C ASP A 102 6.15 10.99 16.95
N ALA A 103 6.68 10.70 15.76
CA ALA A 103 5.94 10.77 14.50
C ALA A 103 4.70 9.87 14.50
N LEU A 104 4.72 8.77 15.25
CA LEU A 104 3.58 7.86 15.35
C LEU A 104 2.50 8.34 16.32
N ALA A 105 2.83 9.06 17.40
CA ALA A 105 1.92 9.34 18.51
C ALA A 105 0.60 10.00 18.07
N ASP A 106 0.70 10.93 17.11
CA ASP A 106 -0.44 11.64 16.51
C ASP A 106 -0.64 11.32 15.02
N SER A 107 -0.07 10.20 14.54
CA SER A 107 -0.20 9.82 13.13
C SER A 107 -1.60 9.33 12.80
N VAL A 108 -2.21 10.03 11.84
CA VAL A 108 -3.43 9.60 11.16
C VAL A 108 -3.17 9.64 9.66
N ARG A 109 -3.54 8.57 8.96
CA ARG A 109 -3.38 8.44 7.50
C ARG A 109 -4.65 7.85 6.89
N MET A 110 -5.14 8.46 5.82
CA MET A 110 -6.20 7.88 4.98
C MET A 110 -5.54 7.28 3.75
N LEU A 111 -5.36 5.95 3.75
CA LEU A 111 -4.79 5.21 2.64
C LEU A 111 -5.88 4.85 1.64
N TYR A 112 -5.60 5.02 0.36
CA TYR A 112 -6.57 4.73 -0.70
C TYR A 112 -6.73 3.22 -0.90
N ARG A 113 -7.75 2.85 -1.69
CA ARG A 113 -7.87 1.49 -2.22
C ARG A 113 -6.58 1.09 -2.93
N PHE A 114 -6.14 -0.15 -2.71
CA PHE A 114 -4.92 -0.71 -3.29
C PHE A 114 -3.62 0.04 -2.93
N ASP A 115 -3.61 0.78 -1.82
CA ASP A 115 -2.38 1.43 -1.36
C ASP A 115 -1.26 0.38 -1.16
N PRO A 116 -0.04 0.61 -1.70
CA PRO A 116 1.05 -0.36 -1.61
C PRO A 116 1.40 -0.78 -0.18
N PHE A 117 1.15 0.08 0.81
CA PHE A 117 1.39 -0.24 2.22
C PHE A 117 0.54 -1.43 2.71
N LEU A 118 -0.68 -1.61 2.17
CA LEU A 118 -1.57 -2.74 2.47
C LEU A 118 -1.13 -4.06 1.80
N LEU A 119 -0.22 -3.96 0.82
CA LEU A 119 0.18 -5.04 -0.07
C LEU A 119 1.61 -5.51 0.18
N ALA A 120 2.41 -4.72 0.89
CA ALA A 120 3.84 -4.95 1.08
C ALA A 120 4.16 -6.24 1.82
N HIS A 121 3.44 -6.54 2.90
CA HIS A 121 3.68 -7.73 3.73
C HIS A 121 2.66 -8.83 3.47
N LYS A 122 3.10 -10.08 3.62
CA LYS A 122 2.20 -11.23 3.58
C LYS A 122 1.34 -11.25 4.84
N ASP A 123 1.98 -11.16 6.00
CA ASP A 123 1.28 -11.01 7.27
C ASP A 123 0.81 -9.56 7.43
N LYS A 124 -0.51 -9.39 7.52
CA LYS A 124 -1.19 -8.10 7.61
C LYS A 124 -1.78 -7.85 8.99
N ARG A 125 -1.59 -8.77 9.96
CA ARG A 125 -2.22 -8.70 11.29
C ARG A 125 -1.69 -7.55 12.15
N TRP A 126 -0.48 -7.09 11.88
CA TRP A 126 0.10 -5.91 12.52
C TRP A 126 -0.62 -4.62 12.08
N LEU A 127 -1.15 -4.60 10.85
CA LEU A 127 -1.82 -3.45 10.25
C LEU A 127 -3.34 -3.49 10.45
N VAL A 128 -3.99 -4.63 10.13
CA VAL A 128 -5.45 -4.79 10.16
C VAL A 128 -5.84 -5.83 11.22
N PRO A 129 -6.70 -5.48 12.20
CA PRO A 129 -7.19 -6.45 13.16
C PRO A 129 -7.91 -7.63 12.48
N ALA A 130 -7.70 -8.84 12.98
CA ALA A 130 -8.19 -10.07 12.33
C ALA A 130 -9.71 -10.07 12.08
N ALA A 131 -10.50 -9.50 12.99
CA ALA A 131 -11.96 -9.38 12.86
C ALA A 131 -12.40 -8.56 11.64
N HIS A 132 -11.58 -7.62 11.19
CA HIS A 132 -11.86 -6.70 10.08
C HIS A 132 -11.09 -7.05 8.80
N HIS A 133 -10.32 -8.14 8.80
CA HIS A 133 -9.52 -8.54 7.64
C HIS A 133 -10.38 -8.69 6.36
N LYS A 134 -11.57 -9.29 6.47
CA LYS A 134 -12.49 -9.48 5.33
C LYS A 134 -13.23 -8.20 4.91
N GLN A 135 -13.21 -7.16 5.76
CA GLN A 135 -13.74 -5.83 5.40
C GLN A 135 -12.74 -5.08 4.53
N VAL A 136 -11.43 -5.22 4.82
CA VAL A 136 -10.35 -4.58 4.04
C VAL A 136 -9.97 -5.38 2.79
N PHE A 137 -9.67 -6.68 2.95
CA PHE A 137 -9.24 -7.57 1.88
C PHE A 137 -10.41 -8.46 1.46
N ARG A 138 -11.13 -8.03 0.43
CA ARG A 138 -12.35 -8.65 -0.06
C ARG A 138 -12.06 -9.71 -1.14
N ILE A 139 -13.10 -10.44 -1.50
CA ILE A 139 -13.06 -11.41 -2.61
C ILE A 139 -12.68 -10.73 -3.93
N ALA A 140 -12.25 -11.54 -4.91
CA ALA A 140 -11.80 -11.07 -6.22
C ALA A 140 -10.65 -10.04 -6.17
N GLY A 141 -9.86 -10.05 -5.09
CA GLY A 141 -8.68 -9.20 -4.93
C GLY A 141 -9.00 -7.74 -4.62
N HIS A 142 -10.23 -7.38 -4.28
CA HIS A 142 -10.58 -6.00 -3.93
C HIS A 142 -10.00 -5.60 -2.58
N ILE A 143 -9.35 -4.44 -2.51
CA ILE A 143 -8.74 -3.90 -1.30
C ILE A 143 -9.32 -2.53 -1.01
N GLU A 144 -10.00 -2.39 0.11
CA GLU A 144 -10.61 -1.12 0.53
C GLU A 144 -9.54 -0.11 0.98
N GLY A 145 -9.90 1.17 0.92
CA GLY A 145 -9.11 2.21 1.58
C GLY A 145 -9.25 2.08 3.09
N VAL A 146 -8.22 2.43 3.84
CA VAL A 146 -8.23 2.35 5.31
C VAL A 146 -7.83 3.66 5.96
N ILE A 147 -8.37 3.90 7.14
CA ILE A 147 -7.91 4.96 8.05
C ILE A 147 -7.00 4.30 9.07
N LEU A 148 -5.74 4.74 9.11
CA LEU A 148 -4.76 4.33 10.10
C LEU A 148 -4.72 5.33 11.24
N ASP A 149 -4.72 4.82 12.46
CA ASP A 149 -4.39 5.54 13.69
C ASP A 149 -3.17 4.88 14.33
N ARG A 150 -2.06 5.62 14.44
CA ARG A 150 -0.79 5.12 14.99
C ARG A 150 -0.32 3.81 14.32
N GLY A 151 -0.44 3.76 13.00
CA GLY A 151 -0.03 2.62 12.18
C GLY A 151 -1.00 1.44 12.13
N ARG A 152 -2.15 1.48 12.83
CA ARG A 152 -3.15 0.41 12.82
C ARG A 152 -4.45 0.87 12.17
N ALA A 153 -5.06 0.01 11.35
CA ALA A 153 -6.33 0.30 10.70
C ALA A 153 -7.48 0.31 11.71
N ILE A 154 -8.29 1.37 11.67
CA ILE A 154 -9.45 1.58 12.56
C ILE A 154 -10.78 1.77 11.82
N ALA A 155 -10.73 1.92 10.48
CA ALA A 155 -11.90 2.02 9.62
C ALA A 155 -11.53 1.67 8.19
N THR A 156 -12.50 1.22 7.40
CA THR A 156 -12.44 1.35 5.94
C THR A 156 -13.01 2.69 5.51
N TRP A 157 -12.61 3.17 4.34
CA TRP A 157 -13.24 4.34 3.74
C TRP A 157 -13.23 4.26 2.22
N ARG A 158 -14.17 4.97 1.62
CA ARG A 158 -14.30 5.14 0.17
C ARG A 158 -14.82 6.54 -0.13
N TYR A 159 -14.73 6.94 -1.38
CA TYR A 159 -15.39 8.16 -1.87
C TYR A 159 -16.43 7.79 -2.91
N VAL A 160 -17.51 8.56 -2.94
CA VAL A 160 -18.58 8.46 -3.93
C VAL A 160 -18.75 9.83 -4.57
N ARG A 161 -18.68 9.88 -5.90
CA ARG A 161 -19.08 11.08 -6.64
C ARG A 161 -20.60 11.09 -6.75
N LYS A 162 -21.25 12.10 -6.17
CA LYS A 162 -22.70 12.28 -6.21
C LYS A 162 -23.03 13.68 -6.71
N GLY A 163 -23.70 13.78 -7.86
CA GLY A 163 -23.94 15.06 -8.51
C GLY A 163 -22.63 15.78 -8.82
N ARG A 164 -22.46 17.01 -8.32
CA ARG A 164 -21.27 17.84 -8.55
C ARG A 164 -20.23 17.79 -7.43
N GLY A 165 -20.32 16.83 -6.50
CA GLY A 165 -19.41 16.79 -5.35
C GLY A 165 -19.02 15.39 -4.91
N LEU A 166 -18.14 15.35 -3.92
CA LEU A 166 -17.58 14.13 -3.37
C LEU A 166 -18.12 13.89 -1.95
N THR A 167 -18.67 12.71 -1.70
CA THR A 167 -18.99 12.23 -0.36
C THR A 167 -17.91 11.24 0.06
N ILE A 168 -17.32 11.45 1.24
CA ILE A 168 -16.45 10.45 1.87
C ILE A 168 -17.31 9.57 2.76
N VAL A 169 -17.25 8.25 2.56
CA VAL A 169 -17.96 7.26 3.38
C VAL A 169 -16.92 6.53 4.22
N VAL A 170 -17.07 6.60 5.53
CA VAL A 170 -16.23 5.93 6.53
C VAL A 170 -17.02 4.82 7.20
N GLU A 171 -16.40 3.65 7.31
CA GLU A 171 -16.98 2.46 7.93
C GLU A 171 -16.09 2.05 9.12
N PRO A 172 -16.41 2.53 10.34
CA PRO A 172 -15.58 2.31 11.50
C PRO A 172 -15.53 0.84 11.95
N PHE A 173 -14.35 0.40 12.42
CA PHE A 173 -14.19 -0.89 13.10
C PHE A 173 -14.68 -0.84 14.56
N GLY A 174 -14.83 0.37 15.09
CA GLY A 174 -15.29 0.67 16.44
C GLY A 174 -15.36 2.17 16.64
N ARG A 175 -15.24 2.63 17.90
CA ARG A 175 -15.25 4.07 18.20
C ARG A 175 -14.03 4.77 17.60
N ILE A 176 -14.25 5.69 16.65
CA ILE A 176 -13.20 6.57 16.13
C ILE A 176 -12.91 7.71 17.13
N PRO A 177 -11.66 7.87 17.60
CA PRO A 177 -11.29 8.97 18.49
C PRO A 177 -11.46 10.35 17.85
N GLN A 178 -11.80 11.37 18.66
CA GLN A 178 -12.03 12.74 18.15
C GLN A 178 -10.81 13.31 17.41
N ARG A 179 -9.59 12.96 17.80
CA ARG A 179 -8.37 13.40 17.11
C ARG A 179 -8.29 12.89 15.67
N VAL A 180 -8.80 11.69 15.42
CA VAL A 180 -8.83 11.07 14.09
C VAL A 180 -9.89 11.76 13.24
N ARG A 181 -11.10 11.97 13.77
CA ARG A 181 -12.17 12.73 13.08
C ARG A 181 -11.69 14.10 12.62
N ARG A 182 -11.01 14.85 13.50
CA ARG A 182 -10.40 16.15 13.15
C ARG A 182 -9.37 16.06 12.02
N LYS A 183 -8.64 14.93 11.91
CA LYS A 183 -7.68 14.70 10.82
C LYS A 183 -8.39 14.32 9.52
N GLU A 184 -9.47 13.53 9.60
CA GLU A 184 -10.34 13.21 8.47
C GLU A 184 -10.96 14.48 7.89
N GLU A 185 -11.56 15.32 8.73
CA GLU A 185 -12.14 16.64 8.36
C GLU A 185 -11.12 17.55 7.66
N ARG A 186 -9.84 17.49 8.06
CA ARG A 186 -8.76 18.26 7.43
C ARG A 186 -8.24 17.62 6.13
N THR A 187 -8.38 16.31 5.96
CA THR A 187 -7.84 15.57 4.82
C THR A 187 -8.86 15.48 3.69
N ALA A 188 -10.13 15.25 4.01
CA ALA A 188 -11.21 15.06 3.05
C ALA A 188 -11.33 16.18 1.99
N PRO A 189 -11.19 17.49 2.31
CA PRO A 189 -11.23 18.54 1.30
C PRO A 189 -10.11 18.42 0.25
N ARG A 190 -8.93 17.93 0.64
CA ARG A 190 -7.80 17.71 -0.29
C ARG A 190 -8.08 16.55 -1.25
N ILE A 191 -8.80 15.54 -0.79
CA ILE A 191 -9.24 14.41 -1.62
C ILE A 191 -10.25 14.91 -2.65
N ALA A 192 -11.23 15.72 -2.25
CA ALA A 192 -12.19 16.30 -3.18
C ALA A 192 -11.52 17.24 -4.20
N ALA A 193 -10.57 18.07 -3.75
CA ALA A 193 -9.80 18.95 -4.62
C ALA A 193 -8.98 18.20 -5.68
N TYR A 194 -8.42 17.02 -5.37
CA TYR A 194 -7.73 16.18 -6.37
C TYR A 194 -8.66 15.79 -7.54
N PHE A 195 -9.96 15.71 -7.29
CA PHE A 195 -10.98 15.37 -8.27
C PHE A 195 -11.67 16.60 -8.89
N ASP A 196 -11.17 17.81 -8.62
CA ASP A 196 -11.73 19.09 -9.06
C ASP A 196 -13.22 19.25 -8.70
N VAL A 197 -13.63 18.76 -7.53
CA VAL A 197 -15.01 18.86 -7.04
C VAL A 197 -15.04 19.28 -5.55
N PRO A 198 -16.10 19.94 -5.08
CA PRO A 198 -16.29 20.22 -3.67
C PRO A 198 -16.51 18.94 -2.85
N LEU A 199 -16.02 18.94 -1.60
CA LEU A 199 -16.45 18.00 -0.58
C LEU A 199 -17.90 18.32 -0.20
N GLN A 200 -18.78 17.32 -0.26
CA GLN A 200 -20.17 17.47 0.20
C GLN A 200 -20.29 17.16 1.68
N GLU A 201 -19.87 15.98 2.09
CA GLU A 201 -19.98 15.50 3.46
C GLU A 201 -19.03 14.34 3.74
N ILE A 202 -18.83 14.05 5.02
CA ILE A 202 -18.22 12.84 5.53
C ILE A 202 -19.32 12.07 6.26
N VAL A 203 -19.63 10.87 5.79
CA VAL A 203 -20.69 10.01 6.35
C VAL A 203 -20.04 8.83 7.04
N GLU A 204 -20.37 8.62 8.30
CA GLU A 204 -20.05 7.39 9.02
C GLU A 204 -21.24 6.44 9.00
N GLN A 205 -20.98 5.18 8.63
CA GLN A 205 -21.99 4.14 8.59
C GLN A 205 -21.41 2.80 9.06
N PRO A 206 -22.23 1.85 9.52
CA PRO A 206 -21.78 0.49 9.75
C PRO A 206 -21.25 -0.13 8.45
N PHE A 207 -20.24 -1.00 8.56
CA PHE A 207 -19.77 -1.78 7.42
C PHE A 207 -20.93 -2.54 6.78
N SER A 208 -21.15 -2.30 5.49
CA SER A 208 -22.10 -3.05 4.69
C SER A 208 -21.36 -3.77 3.58
N LEU A 209 -21.70 -5.05 3.38
CA LEU A 209 -21.34 -5.74 2.14
C LEU A 209 -22.20 -5.14 1.04
N ASP A 210 -21.81 -3.98 0.53
CA ASP A 210 -22.53 -3.31 -0.54
C ASP A 210 -22.66 -4.28 -1.72
N THR A 211 -23.90 -4.72 -1.95
CA THR A 211 -24.36 -5.58 -3.06
C THR A 211 -24.79 -4.73 -4.27
N GLY A 212 -24.49 -3.42 -4.26
CA GLY A 212 -24.78 -2.50 -5.35
C GLY A 212 -24.13 -2.90 -6.69
N PRO A 213 -24.79 -2.57 -7.82
CA PRO A 213 -24.58 -3.26 -9.08
C PRO A 213 -23.16 -3.09 -9.60
N ARG A 214 -22.60 -4.21 -10.05
CA ARG A 214 -21.44 -4.20 -10.94
C ARG A 214 -21.87 -3.46 -12.21
N ALA A 215 -21.39 -2.24 -12.38
CA ALA A 215 -21.40 -1.57 -13.68
C ALA A 215 -20.48 -2.32 -14.65
#